data_AF-A0A9W6US22-F1
#
_entry.id   AF-A0A9W6US22-F1
#
_cell.length_a   1.000
_cell.length_b   1.000
_cell.length_c   1.000
_cell.angle_alpha   90.00
_cell.angle_beta   90.00
_cell.angle_gamma   90.00
#
_symmetry.space_group_name_H-M   'P 1'
#
loop_
_entity.id
_entity.type
_entity.pdbx_description
1 polymer ?
#
loop_
_entity_poly.entity_id
_entity_poly.type
_entity_poly.pdbx_seq_one_letter_code
_entity_poly.pdbx_strand_id
1 'polypeptide(L)'
;MGRSRVAQMPAALTTARVLMFMVAGLSALWVVAFLVGYGVTSENVGAAMVQLLPGAFSFALAVKIRPERPRIRLWINILEVVWVLIAFGRIGQGDVTGVLGLILPGIILVLVNTRAARSYFVPGRYF
;
A
#
# COMPACT_ATOMS: atom_id res chain seq x y z
N MET A 1 -6.99 20.91 29.73
CA MET A 1 -6.24 20.03 28.79
C MET A 1 -7.04 18.77 28.55
N GLY A 2 -7.90 18.76 27.52
CA GLY A 2 -8.68 17.58 27.16
C GLY A 2 -7.77 16.55 26.49
N ARG A 3 -7.63 15.35 27.07
CA ARG A 3 -7.04 14.21 26.37
C ARG A 3 -7.89 13.97 25.12
N SER A 4 -7.34 14.27 23.96
CA SER A 4 -7.90 13.84 22.69
C SER A 4 -8.07 12.32 22.77
N ARG A 5 -9.32 11.85 22.84
CA ARG A 5 -9.60 10.42 22.63
C ARG A 5 -9.05 10.12 21.24
N VAL A 6 -7.92 9.41 21.19
CA VAL A 6 -7.39 8.90 19.93
C VAL A 6 -8.50 8.03 19.38
N ALA A 7 -9.15 8.51 18.32
CA ALA A 7 -10.20 7.75 17.65
C ALA A 7 -9.63 6.36 17.34
N GLN A 8 -10.30 5.32 17.84
CA GLN A 8 -9.84 3.96 17.61
C GLN A 8 -9.90 3.69 16.11
N MET A 9 -8.79 3.21 15.55
CA MET A 9 -8.72 2.86 14.14
C MET A 9 -9.70 1.72 13.84
N PRO A 10 -10.60 1.87 12.85
CA PRO A 10 -11.51 0.78 12.47
C PRO A 10 -10.71 -0.47 12.08
N ALA A 11 -11.21 -1.66 12.44
CA ALA A 11 -10.53 -2.92 12.16
C ALA A 11 -10.13 -3.07 10.68
N ALA A 12 -11.01 -2.69 9.75
CA ALA A 12 -10.72 -2.69 8.32
C ALA A 12 -9.50 -1.86 7.94
N LEU A 13 -9.32 -0.69 8.57
CA LEU A 13 -8.19 0.19 8.31
C LEU A 13 -6.90 -0.33 8.97
N THR A 14 -7.01 -0.97 10.12
CA THR A 14 -5.90 -1.71 10.74
C THR A 14 -5.44 -2.84 9.84
N THR A 15 -6.37 -3.64 9.29
CA THR A 15 -6.06 -4.70 8.32
C THR A 15 -5.39 -4.13 7.08
N ALA A 16 -5.94 -3.07 6.48
CA ALA A 16 -5.32 -2.41 5.33
C ALA A 16 -3.89 -1.93 5.65
N ARG A 17 -3.68 -1.34 6.82
CA ARG A 17 -2.35 -0.90 7.28
C ARG A 17 -1.37 -2.07 7.39
N VAL A 18 -1.79 -3.20 7.94
CA VAL A 18 -0.97 -4.42 8.03
C VAL A 18 -0.64 -4.94 6.64
N LEU A 19 -1.62 -5.01 5.73
CA LEU A 19 -1.39 -5.44 4.34
C LEU A 19 -0.40 -4.51 3.62
N MET A 20 -0.49 -3.20 3.82
CA MET A 20 0.46 -2.24 3.25
C MET A 20 1.89 -2.46 3.77
N PHE A 21 2.06 -2.78 5.06
CA PHE A 21 3.36 -3.17 5.61
C PHE A 21 3.85 -4.50 5.05
N MET A 22 2.96 -5.48 4.84
CA MET A 22 3.32 -6.73 4.18
C MET A 22 3.81 -6.47 2.76
N VAL A 23 3.10 -5.65 1.97
CA VAL A 23 3.55 -5.24 0.62
C VAL A 23 4.97 -4.66 0.67
N ALA A 24 5.24 -3.76 1.62
CA ALA A 24 6.58 -3.19 1.79
C ALA A 24 7.66 -4.23 2.12
N GLY A 25 7.35 -5.15 3.05
CA GLY A 25 8.25 -6.25 3.42
C GLY A 25 8.51 -7.21 2.26
N LEU A 26 7.47 -7.58 1.51
CA LEU A 26 7.57 -8.41 0.31
C LEU A 26 8.38 -7.72 -0.79
N SER A 27 8.22 -6.42 -1.01
CA SER A 27 9.04 -5.67 -1.97
C SER A 27 10.52 -5.68 -1.57
N ALA A 28 10.83 -5.47 -0.29
CA ALA A 28 12.20 -5.51 0.20
C ALA A 28 12.81 -6.91 0.05
N LEU A 29 12.06 -7.96 0.40
CA LEU A 29 12.48 -9.35 0.23
C LEU A 29 12.74 -9.67 -1.25
N TRP A 30 11.87 -9.23 -2.15
CA TRP A 30 12.02 -9.45 -3.58
C TRP A 30 13.28 -8.77 -4.13
N VAL A 31 13.56 -7.54 -3.70
CA VAL A 31 14.80 -6.83 -4.05
C VAL A 31 16.04 -7.60 -3.59
N VAL A 32 16.05 -8.10 -2.35
CA VAL A 32 17.16 -8.91 -1.85
C VAL A 32 17.30 -10.20 -2.66
N ALA A 33 16.20 -10.92 -2.90
CA ALA A 33 16.20 -12.14 -3.68
C ALA A 33 16.69 -11.92 -5.12
N PHE A 34 16.27 -10.81 -5.75
CA PHE A 34 16.71 -10.40 -7.08
C PHE A 34 18.22 -10.15 -7.11
N LEU A 35 18.76 -9.36 -6.18
CA LEU A 35 20.19 -9.07 -6.13
C LEU A 35 21.04 -10.30 -5.79
N VAL A 36 20.54 -11.22 -4.98
CA VAL A 36 21.21 -12.49 -4.69
C VAL A 36 21.21 -13.40 -5.92
N GLY A 37 20.09 -13.45 -6.67
CA GLY A 37 19.95 -14.32 -7.84
C GLY A 37 20.69 -13.81 -9.09
N TYR A 38 20.68 -12.50 -9.31
CA TYR A 38 21.23 -11.88 -10.54
C TYR A 38 22.57 -11.14 -10.30
N GLY A 39 23.01 -11.04 -9.04
CA GLY A 39 24.27 -10.38 -8.67
C GLY A 39 24.14 -8.88 -8.43
N VAL A 40 25.09 -8.33 -7.67
CA VAL A 40 25.15 -6.91 -7.30
C VAL A 40 25.95 -6.13 -8.34
N THR A 41 25.30 -5.81 -9.47
CA THR A 41 25.81 -4.89 -10.48
C THR A 41 25.10 -3.54 -10.39
N SER A 42 25.71 -2.47 -10.90
CA SER A 42 25.09 -1.13 -10.89
C SER A 42 23.74 -1.10 -11.63
N GLU A 43 23.63 -1.88 -12.72
CA GLU A 43 22.40 -2.04 -13.49
C GLU A 43 21.31 -2.73 -12.66
N ASN A 44 21.63 -3.87 -12.03
CA ASN A 44 20.68 -4.62 -11.21
C ASN A 44 20.25 -3.84 -9.97
N VAL A 45 21.16 -3.08 -9.36
CA VAL A 45 20.82 -2.19 -8.23
C VAL A 45 19.86 -1.09 -8.69
N GLY A 46 20.08 -0.49 -9.86
CA GLY A 46 19.16 0.49 -10.43
C GLY A 46 17.76 -0.10 -10.66
N ALA A 47 17.68 -1.28 -11.28
CA ALA A 47 16.42 -1.98 -11.51
C ALA A 47 15.71 -2.32 -10.18
N ALA A 48 16.46 -2.82 -9.20
CA ALA A 48 15.92 -3.17 -7.89
C ALA A 48 15.37 -1.95 -7.12
N MET A 49 16.03 -0.78 -7.23
CA MET A 49 15.55 0.46 -6.62
C MET A 49 14.21 0.91 -7.21
N VAL A 50 14.05 0.82 -8.53
CA VAL A 50 12.77 1.12 -9.19
C VAL A 50 11.67 0.17 -8.68
N GLN A 51 12.01 -1.11 -8.51
CA GLN A 51 11.06 -2.10 -7.99
C GLN A 51 10.77 -1.95 -6.49
N LEU A 52 11.58 -1.18 -5.74
CA LEU A 52 11.38 -0.91 -4.31
C LEU A 52 10.43 0.27 -4.06
N LEU A 53 10.32 1.22 -4.99
CA LEU A 53 9.39 2.36 -4.91
C LEU A 53 7.96 1.99 -4.47
N PRO A 54 7.35 0.92 -4.98
CA PRO A 54 6.02 0.43 -4.56
C PRO A 54 5.91 0.23 -3.05
N GLY A 55 6.83 -0.58 -2.52
CA GLY A 55 6.89 -0.92 -1.12
C GLY A 55 7.24 0.29 -0.26
N ALA A 56 8.11 1.18 -0.75
CA ALA A 56 8.47 2.41 -0.07
C ALA A 56 7.27 3.37 0.06
N PHE A 57 6.48 3.56 -1.00
CA PHE A 57 5.26 4.37 -0.95
C PHE A 57 4.20 3.74 -0.04
N SER A 58 4.01 2.42 -0.14
CA SER A 58 3.09 1.68 0.72
C SER A 58 3.47 1.83 2.20
N PHE A 59 4.75 1.66 2.54
CA PHE A 59 5.27 1.86 3.90
C PHE A 59 5.05 3.30 4.39
N ALA A 60 5.43 4.29 3.58
CA ALA A 60 5.29 5.70 3.94
C ALA A 60 3.83 6.09 4.20
N LEU A 61 2.90 5.58 3.38
CA LEU A 61 1.47 5.82 3.58
C LEU A 61 0.92 5.08 4.80
N ALA A 62 1.33 3.82 5.03
CA ALA A 62 0.93 3.02 6.19
C ALA A 62 1.35 3.67 7.52
N VAL A 63 2.52 4.29 7.59
CA VAL A 63 2.99 5.06 8.75
C VAL A 63 2.18 6.34 8.95
N LYS A 64 1.72 6.96 7.85
CA LYS A 64 0.99 8.24 7.87
C LYS A 64 -0.53 8.10 8.10
N ILE A 65 -1.07 6.88 8.19
CA ILE A 65 -2.49 6.66 8.49
C ILE A 65 -2.80 7.20 9.89
N ARG A 66 -3.58 8.29 9.93
CA ARG A 66 -3.97 9.02 11.14
C ARG A 66 -5.40 9.55 10.97
N PRO A 67 -6.14 9.78 12.07
CA PRO A 67 -7.50 10.31 11.98
C PRO A 67 -7.49 11.69 11.31
N GLU A 68 -8.60 12.07 10.67
CA GLU A 68 -8.82 13.41 10.10
C GLU A 68 -7.83 13.80 8.98
N ARG A 69 -7.24 12.82 8.30
CA ARG A 69 -6.32 13.04 7.17
C ARG A 69 -6.90 12.55 5.84
N PRO A 70 -7.84 13.30 5.22
CA PRO A 70 -8.50 12.86 3.98
C PRO A 70 -7.52 12.70 2.82
N ARG A 71 -6.43 13.49 2.80
CA ARG A 71 -5.38 13.38 1.78
C ARG A 71 -4.67 12.03 1.82
N ILE A 72 -4.48 11.41 2.99
CA ILE A 72 -3.82 10.11 3.08
C ILE A 72 -4.68 9.03 2.43
N ARG A 73 -6.00 9.06 2.63
CA ARG A 73 -6.94 8.16 1.93
C ARG A 73 -6.84 8.31 0.41
N LEU A 74 -6.79 9.56 -0.07
CA LEU A 74 -6.63 9.84 -1.50
C LEU A 74 -5.33 9.25 -2.05
N TRP A 75 -4.20 9.44 -1.36
CA TRP A 75 -2.91 8.89 -1.78
C TRP A 75 -2.88 7.36 -1.77
N ILE A 76 -3.51 6.71 -0.79
CA ILE A 76 -3.66 5.24 -0.78
C ILE A 76 -4.45 4.80 -2.01
N ASN A 77 -5.61 5.41 -2.27
CA ASN A 77 -6.42 5.08 -3.44
C ASN A 77 -5.64 5.28 -4.76
N ILE A 78 -4.89 6.38 -4.90
CA ILE A 78 -4.06 6.62 -6.09
C ILE A 78 -3.01 5.53 -6.25
N LEU A 79 -2.30 5.20 -5.16
CA LEU A 79 -1.27 4.16 -5.18
C LEU A 79 -1.85 2.82 -5.62
N GLU A 80 -2.95 2.38 -5.01
CA GLU A 80 -3.56 1.09 -5.35
C GLU A 80 -4.14 1.06 -6.77
N VAL A 81 -4.70 2.18 -7.27
CA VAL A 81 -5.16 2.26 -8.67
C VAL A 81 -3.99 2.12 -9.64
N VAL A 82 -2.87 2.79 -9.37
CA VAL A 82 -1.65 2.62 -10.18
C VAL A 82 -1.19 1.16 -10.16
N TRP A 83 -1.25 0.48 -9.01
CA TRP A 83 -0.93 -0.95 -8.92
C TRP A 83 -1.84 -1.84 -9.75
N VAL A 84 -3.14 -1.59 -9.67
CA VAL A 84 -4.12 -2.32 -10.47
C VAL A 84 -3.85 -2.14 -11.97
N LEU A 85 -3.52 -0.93 -12.41
CA LEU A 85 -3.17 -0.66 -13.82
C LEU A 85 -1.88 -1.39 -14.25
N ILE A 86 -0.84 -1.39 -13.41
CA ILE A 86 0.40 -2.14 -13.69
C ILE A 86 0.12 -3.63 -13.79
N ALA A 87 -0.67 -4.18 -12.86
CA ALA A 87 -1.04 -5.58 -12.85
C ALA A 87 -1.85 -5.98 -14.10
N PHE A 88 -2.78 -5.13 -14.55
CA PHE A 88 -3.47 -5.32 -15.84
C PHE A 88 -2.52 -5.30 -17.03
N GLY A 89 -1.50 -4.42 -17.02
CA GLY A 89 -0.45 -4.42 -18.04
C GLY A 89 0.27 -5.76 -18.15
N ARG A 90 0.60 -6.37 -17.00
CA ARG A 90 1.24 -7.70 -16.94
C ARG A 90 0.32 -8.82 -17.45
N ILE A 91 -0.97 -8.78 -17.06
CA ILE A 91 -1.97 -9.73 -17.58
C ILE A 91 -2.07 -9.63 -19.11
N GLY A 92 -2.05 -8.41 -19.66
CA GLY A 92 -2.06 -8.17 -21.10
C GLY A 92 -0.84 -8.72 -21.84
N GLN A 93 0.28 -8.94 -21.13
CA GLN A 93 1.50 -9.56 -21.65
C GLN A 93 1.52 -11.10 -21.49
N GLY A 94 0.45 -11.71 -20.97
CA GLY A 94 0.37 -13.14 -20.70
C GLY A 94 1.05 -13.57 -19.39
N ASP A 95 1.50 -12.63 -18.56
CA ASP A 95 2.11 -12.91 -17.26
C ASP A 95 1.02 -13.13 -16.20
N VAL A 96 0.82 -14.40 -15.83
CA VAL A 96 -0.18 -14.84 -14.83
C VAL A 96 0.10 -14.21 -13.45
N THR A 97 1.34 -13.80 -13.16
CA THR A 97 1.65 -13.10 -11.89
C THR A 97 0.93 -11.77 -11.77
N GLY A 98 0.46 -11.19 -12.88
CA GLY A 98 -0.40 -10.01 -12.86
C GLY A 98 -1.71 -10.24 -12.10
N VAL A 99 -2.31 -11.43 -12.15
CA VAL A 99 -3.53 -11.75 -11.38
C VAL A 99 -3.24 -11.76 -9.88
N LEU A 100 -2.13 -12.36 -9.47
CA LEU A 100 -1.70 -12.35 -8.07
C LEU A 100 -1.39 -10.91 -7.60
N GLY A 101 -0.84 -10.09 -8.50
CA GLY A 101 -0.60 -8.67 -8.29
C GLY A 101 -1.84 -7.83 -8.07
N LEU A 102 -3.05 -8.33 -8.39
CA LEU A 102 -4.32 -7.62 -8.15
C LEU A 102 -4.93 -7.88 -6.77
N ILE A 103 -4.59 -9.01 -6.13
CA ILE A 103 -5.28 -9.46 -4.92
C ILE A 103 -5.07 -8.47 -3.77
N LEU A 104 -3.80 -8.16 -3.46
CA LEU A 104 -3.46 -7.22 -2.39
C LEU A 104 -4.02 -5.80 -2.63
N PRO A 105 -3.78 -5.15 -3.77
CA PRO A 105 -4.30 -3.80 -4.00
C PRO A 105 -5.82 -3.75 -4.04
N GLY A 106 -6.47 -4.80 -4.57
CA GLY A 106 -7.93 -4.92 -4.55
C GLY A 106 -8.50 -4.98 -3.13
N ILE A 107 -7.92 -5.82 -2.26
CA ILE A 107 -8.35 -5.93 -0.85
C ILE A 107 -8.13 -4.60 -0.12
N ILE A 108 -6.96 -3.96 -0.30
CA ILE A 108 -6.66 -2.67 0.34
C ILE A 108 -7.65 -1.60 -0.10
N LEU A 109 -7.96 -1.50 -1.40
CA LEU A 109 -8.97 -0.56 -1.93
C LEU A 109 -10.33 -0.77 -1.27
N VAL A 110 -10.81 -2.01 -1.19
CA VAL A 110 -12.10 -2.32 -0.57
C VAL A 110 -12.11 -1.90 0.90
N LEU A 111 -11.08 -2.29 1.67
CA LEU A 111 -10.97 -2.00 3.10
C LEU A 111 -10.94 -0.50 3.39
N VAL A 112 -10.15 0.26 2.62
CA VAL A 112 -9.97 1.71 2.79
C VAL A 112 -11.22 2.51 2.38
N ASN A 113 -12.06 1.95 1.51
CA ASN A 113 -13.31 2.59 1.06
C ASN A 113 -14.57 2.10 1.81
N THR A 114 -14.43 1.23 2.81
CA THR A 114 -15.53 0.91 3.74
C THR A 114 -16.08 2.18 4.41
N ARG A 115 -17.36 2.18 4.79
CA ARG A 115 -18.01 3.34 5.44
C ARG A 115 -17.28 3.77 6.72
N ALA A 116 -16.85 2.80 7.52
CA ALA A 116 -16.10 3.03 8.76
C ALA A 116 -14.70 3.61 8.52
N ALA A 117 -13.97 3.13 7.50
CA ALA A 117 -12.68 3.71 7.14
C ALA A 117 -12.85 5.14 6.60
N ARG A 118 -13.87 5.38 5.76
CA ARG A 118 -14.15 6.72 5.23
C ARG A 118 -14.42 7.74 6.33
N SER A 119 -15.20 7.39 7.36
CA SER A 119 -15.49 8.30 8.48
C SER A 119 -14.25 8.63 9.32
N TYR A 120 -13.31 7.69 9.48
CA TYR A 120 -12.06 7.92 10.22
C TYR A 120 -11.18 9.03 9.61
N PHE A 121 -11.24 9.23 8.29
CA PHE A 121 -10.46 10.25 7.60
C PHE A 121 -11.15 11.61 7.47
N VAL A 122 -12.43 11.74 7.83
CA VAL A 122 -13.19 12.99 7.70
C VAL A 122 -13.01 13.82 8.99
N PRO A 123 -12.58 15.09 8.89
CA PRO A 123 -12.52 15.99 10.05
C PRO A 123 -13.92 16.20 10.66
N GLY A 124 -14.06 16.07 11.99
CA GLY A 124 -15.26 16.52 12.70
C GLY A 124 -16.47 15.57 12.78
N ARG A 125 -16.28 14.25 12.56
CA ARG A 125 -17.35 13.23 12.74
C ARG A 125 -17.10 12.25 13.90
N TYR A 126 -16.52 12.73 14.99
CA TYR A 126 -16.50 12.00 16.26
C TYR A 126 -17.63 12.54 17.16
N PHE A 127 -18.84 12.02 16.93
CA PHE A 127 -19.93 12.06 17.90
C PHE A 127 -20.12 10.65 18.46
#